data_AF-A0AAV6KCJ9-F1
#
_entry.id   AF-A0AAV6KCJ9-F1
#
_cell.length_a   1.000
_cell.length_b   1.000
_cell.length_c   1.000
_cell.angle_alpha   90.00
_cell.angle_beta   90.00
_cell.angle_gamma   90.00
#
_symmetry.space_group_name_H-M   'P 1'
#
loop_
_entity.id
_entity.type
_entity.pdbx_description
1 polymer ?
#
loop_
_entity_poly.entity_id
_entity_poly.type
_entity_poly.pdbx_seq_one_letter_code
_entity_poly.pdbx_strand_id
1 'polypeptide(L)'
;MEISKEERCYDYDMCSRLAVNEYNFLHYKSAIGEGMTRRDHADVSNQLYANYAIGKDVQAMKAVVGEEALSSEDLLYLEFLDKFERKFVAQGAYDTRNIFQSLDLAWTLLRIFPRELLHRIPAKTLDQYYSRDASN
;
A
#
# COMPACT_ATOMS: atom_id res chain seq x y z
N MET A 1 20.15 36.86 3.37
CA MET A 1 19.22 36.42 4.44
C MET A 1 18.69 35.07 3.99
N GLU A 2 19.51 34.04 4.15
CA GLU A 2 19.19 32.67 3.73
C GLU A 2 18.62 31.93 4.94
N ILE A 3 17.40 31.44 4.80
CA ILE A 3 16.67 30.77 5.88
C ILE A 3 17.18 29.33 6.00
N SER A 4 17.42 28.96 7.25
CA SER A 4 18.06 27.77 7.80
C SER A 4 17.46 26.42 7.38
N LYS A 5 18.34 25.41 7.27
CA LYS A 5 18.09 24.04 6.80
C LYS A 5 17.53 23.10 7.89
N GLU A 6 16.56 23.54 8.69
CA GLU A 6 16.22 22.83 9.95
C GLU A 6 14.82 22.19 10.05
N GLU A 7 14.08 21.91 8.96
CA GLU A 7 12.73 21.28 9.05
C GLU A 7 12.48 20.11 8.07
N ARG A 8 13.37 19.12 7.99
CA ARG A 8 13.07 17.85 7.28
C ARG A 8 13.40 16.57 8.04
N CYS A 9 13.48 16.63 9.36
CA CYS A 9 13.80 15.47 10.19
C CYS A 9 12.56 14.93 10.93
N TYR A 10 11.60 14.38 10.19
CA TYR A 10 10.54 13.50 10.75
C TYR A 10 10.33 12.21 9.95
N ASP A 11 11.18 11.91 8.96
CA ASP A 11 10.94 10.81 8.00
C ASP A 11 12.00 9.71 8.03
N TYR A 12 12.91 9.73 9.02
CA TYR A 12 14.02 8.75 9.08
C TYR A 12 13.68 7.46 9.84
N ASP A 13 12.58 7.43 10.60
CA ASP A 13 12.10 6.20 11.28
C ASP A 13 11.02 5.44 10.48
N MET A 14 10.52 6.04 9.39
CA MET A 14 9.61 5.37 8.43
C MET A 14 10.39 4.49 7.45
N CYS A 15 11.57 4.94 6.99
CA CYS A 15 12.49 4.11 6.20
C CYS A 15 12.92 2.87 6.99
N SER A 16 13.33 2.99 8.26
CA SER A 16 13.96 1.91 9.03
C SER A 16 13.06 0.68 9.31
N ARG A 17 11.73 0.83 9.42
CA ARG A 17 10.81 -0.30 9.68
C ARG A 17 10.23 -0.95 8.43
N LEU A 18 10.11 -0.18 7.33
CA LEU A 18 10.02 -0.77 6.00
C LEU A 18 11.38 -1.37 5.58
N ALA A 19 12.48 -0.95 6.23
CA ALA A 19 13.84 -1.42 5.98
C ALA A 19 14.20 -2.79 6.51
N VAL A 20 13.45 -3.35 7.44
CA VAL A 20 13.73 -4.73 7.87
C VAL A 20 13.43 -5.72 6.72
N ASN A 21 12.73 -5.27 5.66
CA ASN A 21 12.61 -5.94 4.36
C ASN A 21 13.11 -5.05 3.18
N GLU A 22 13.98 -4.05 3.41
CA GLU A 22 14.61 -3.19 2.38
C GLU A 22 15.72 -3.92 1.61
N TYR A 23 15.35 -4.94 0.85
CA TYR A 23 16.08 -5.25 -0.37
C TYR A 23 15.18 -5.41 -1.60
N ASN A 24 13.86 -5.25 -1.48
CA ASN A 24 12.95 -5.43 -2.62
C ASN A 24 11.96 -4.29 -2.91
N PHE A 25 11.78 -3.30 -2.04
CA PHE A 25 10.72 -2.28 -2.26
C PHE A 25 11.21 -1.00 -2.97
N LEU A 26 12.52 -0.71 -2.98
CA LEU A 26 13.06 0.56 -3.51
C LEU A 26 13.95 0.43 -4.76
N HIS A 27 14.11 -0.76 -5.37
CA HIS A 27 15.11 -0.98 -6.42
C HIS A 27 14.61 -1.15 -7.86
N TYR A 28 13.35 -0.84 -8.19
CA TYR A 28 12.79 -1.38 -9.45
C TYR A 28 12.09 -0.39 -10.38
N LYS A 29 12.40 0.91 -10.36
CA LYS A 29 12.01 1.74 -11.52
C LYS A 29 12.64 1.25 -12.84
N SER A 30 13.77 0.55 -12.76
CA SER A 30 14.50 0.06 -13.94
C SER A 30 14.04 -1.29 -14.47
N ALA A 31 13.13 -2.00 -13.79
CA ALA A 31 12.64 -3.25 -14.37
C ALA A 31 11.17 -3.61 -14.06
N ILE A 32 10.36 -2.68 -13.53
CA ILE A 32 8.90 -2.79 -13.61
C ILE A 32 8.47 -2.44 -15.04
N GLY A 33 7.70 -3.32 -15.72
CA GLY A 33 7.21 -3.08 -17.07
C GLY A 33 6.92 -4.36 -17.86
N GLU A 34 6.27 -4.23 -19.02
CA GLU A 34 6.04 -5.32 -19.97
C GLU A 34 7.36 -6.05 -20.28
N GLY A 35 7.40 -7.36 -19.99
CA GLY A 35 8.58 -8.21 -20.19
C GLY A 35 9.33 -8.65 -18.93
N MET A 36 9.06 -8.07 -17.76
CA MET A 36 9.78 -8.41 -16.52
C MET A 36 8.87 -8.75 -15.32
N THR A 37 7.78 -7.98 -15.08
CA THR A 37 6.80 -8.30 -14.02
C THR A 37 5.38 -8.19 -14.57
N ARG A 38 4.72 -7.04 -14.44
CA ARG A 38 3.36 -6.79 -14.95
C ARG A 38 3.14 -5.29 -15.09
N ARG A 39 2.30 -4.86 -16.05
CA ARG A 39 2.09 -3.43 -16.38
C ARG A 39 1.47 -2.58 -15.27
N ASP A 40 0.76 -3.21 -14.35
CA ASP A 40 0.03 -2.58 -13.24
C ASP A 40 0.87 -2.39 -11.97
N HIS A 41 2.07 -2.98 -11.91
CA HIS A 41 2.87 -3.04 -10.69
C HIS A 41 3.21 -1.63 -10.15
N ALA A 42 3.61 -0.69 -11.00
CA ALA A 42 3.93 0.67 -10.56
C ALA A 42 2.70 1.39 -9.95
N ASP A 43 1.55 1.27 -10.61
CA ASP A 43 0.31 1.91 -10.16
C ASP A 43 -0.19 1.30 -8.85
N VAL A 44 -0.19 -0.03 -8.76
CA VAL A 44 -0.61 -0.79 -7.57
C VAL A 44 0.28 -0.48 -6.38
N SER A 45 1.61 -0.43 -6.58
CA SER A 45 2.57 -0.10 -5.51
C SER A 45 2.34 1.31 -4.98
N ASN A 46 2.18 2.29 -5.89
CA ASN A 46 1.91 3.68 -5.51
C ASN A 46 0.59 3.85 -4.74
N GLN A 47 -0.46 3.14 -5.14
CA GLN A 47 -1.75 3.17 -4.45
C GLN A 47 -1.68 2.49 -3.07
N LEU A 48 -1.03 1.33 -2.98
CA LEU A 48 -0.83 0.64 -1.70
C LEU A 48 -0.10 1.51 -0.68
N TYR A 49 0.98 2.17 -1.11
CA TYR A 49 1.74 3.06 -0.24
C TYR A 49 0.88 4.24 0.27
N ALA A 50 0.09 4.85 -0.62
CA ALA A 50 -0.81 5.93 -0.25
C ALA A 50 -1.87 5.47 0.77
N ASN A 51 -2.51 4.32 0.54
CA ASN A 51 -3.51 3.77 1.46
C ASN A 51 -2.92 3.40 2.82
N TYR A 52 -1.66 2.92 2.84
CA TYR A 52 -0.97 2.59 4.07
C TYR A 52 -0.64 3.84 4.89
N ALA A 53 -0.15 4.90 4.26
CA ALA A 53 0.11 6.18 4.91
C ALA A 53 -1.17 6.75 5.55
N ILE A 54 -2.26 6.81 4.78
CA ILE A 54 -3.57 7.27 5.29
C ILE A 54 -4.05 6.36 6.42
N GLY A 55 -3.96 5.03 6.27
CA GLY A 55 -4.36 4.10 7.32
C GLY A 55 -3.59 4.27 8.63
N LYS A 56 -2.30 4.61 8.56
CA LYS A 56 -1.51 4.93 9.75
C LYS A 56 -1.95 6.22 10.42
N ASP A 57 -2.25 7.25 9.65
CA ASP A 57 -2.78 8.51 10.18
C ASP A 57 -4.16 8.30 10.83
N VAL A 58 -5.03 7.51 10.20
CA VAL A 58 -6.34 7.13 10.76
C VAL A 58 -6.18 6.27 12.01
N GLN A 59 -5.21 5.35 12.06
CA GLN A 59 -4.91 4.56 13.26
C GLN A 59 -4.47 5.45 14.43
N ALA A 60 -3.64 6.46 14.16
CA ALA A 60 -3.25 7.45 15.15
C ALA A 60 -4.46 8.29 15.60
N MET A 61 -5.31 8.71 14.65
CA MET A 61 -6.54 9.45 14.93
C MET A 61 -7.48 8.63 15.83
N LYS A 62 -7.72 7.34 15.51
CA LYS A 62 -8.52 6.41 16.32
C LYS A 62 -8.06 6.37 17.78
N ALA A 63 -6.75 6.34 18.01
CA ALA A 63 -6.18 6.30 19.36
C ALA A 63 -6.42 7.60 20.15
N VAL A 64 -6.65 8.73 19.49
CA VAL A 64 -6.87 10.04 20.10
C VAL A 64 -8.35 10.35 20.30
N VAL A 65 -9.18 10.16 19.27
CA VAL A 65 -10.59 10.60 19.26
C VAL A 65 -11.61 9.49 19.50
N GLY A 66 -11.19 8.22 19.48
CA GLY A 66 -12.08 7.07 19.57
C GLY A 66 -12.54 6.54 18.20
N GLU A 67 -13.13 5.35 18.19
CA GLU A 67 -13.56 4.67 16.95
C GLU A 67 -14.89 5.23 16.43
N GLU A 68 -15.74 5.71 17.33
CA GLU A 68 -17.05 6.29 17.07
C GLU A 68 -17.00 7.61 16.29
N ALA A 69 -15.85 8.29 16.27
CA ALA A 69 -15.65 9.55 15.57
C ALA A 69 -15.16 9.37 14.12
N LEU A 70 -14.88 8.14 13.70
CA LEU A 70 -14.33 7.83 12.39
C LEU A 70 -15.42 7.75 11.32
N SER A 71 -15.08 8.20 10.12
CA SER A 71 -15.96 8.07 8.95
C SER A 71 -15.99 6.61 8.45
N SER A 72 -16.98 6.28 7.62
CA SER A 72 -17.04 4.96 6.98
C SER A 72 -15.80 4.68 6.10
N GLU A 73 -15.21 5.72 5.51
CA GLU A 73 -13.97 5.59 4.73
C GLU A 73 -12.76 5.32 5.63
N ASP A 74 -12.65 6.00 6.77
CA ASP A 74 -11.59 5.77 7.76
C ASP A 74 -11.59 4.31 8.26
N LEU A 75 -12.78 3.74 8.48
CA LEU A 75 -12.91 2.33 8.85
C LEU A 75 -12.38 1.38 7.77
N LEU A 76 -12.56 1.71 6.48
CA LEU A 76 -11.97 0.93 5.38
C LEU A 76 -10.44 1.00 5.39
N TYR A 77 -9.86 2.17 5.68
CA TYR A 77 -8.41 2.30 5.81
C TYR A 77 -7.85 1.51 6.99
N LEU A 78 -8.56 1.46 8.12
CA LEU A 78 -8.18 0.62 9.26
C LEU A 78 -8.24 -0.87 8.93
N GLU A 79 -9.31 -1.30 8.25
CA GLU A 79 -9.44 -2.70 7.80
C GLU A 79 -8.34 -3.07 6.81
N PHE A 80 -8.06 -2.19 5.86
CA PHE A 80 -6.95 -2.34 4.93
C PHE A 80 -5.62 -2.48 5.67
N LEU A 81 -5.35 -1.61 6.65
CA LEU A 81 -4.10 -1.61 7.40
C LEU A 81 -3.88 -2.94 8.14
N ASP A 82 -4.89 -3.43 8.86
CA ASP A 82 -4.80 -4.72 9.58
C ASP A 82 -4.54 -5.88 8.60
N LYS A 83 -5.30 -5.93 7.49
CA LYS A 83 -5.13 -6.97 6.47
C LYS A 83 -3.78 -6.87 5.76
N PHE A 84 -3.27 -5.66 5.52
CA PHE A 84 -1.98 -5.43 4.90
C PHE A 84 -0.84 -5.93 5.79
N GLU A 85 -0.83 -5.57 7.07
CA GLU A 85 0.21 -6.02 8.00
C GLU A 85 0.20 -7.54 8.18
N ARG A 86 -0.99 -8.13 8.32
CA ARG A 86 -1.14 -9.58 8.57
C ARG A 86 -0.96 -10.47 7.34
N LYS A 87 -1.36 -10.01 6.15
CA LYS A 87 -1.32 -10.83 4.94
C LYS A 87 -0.18 -10.45 4.02
N PHE A 88 0.12 -9.17 3.88
CA PHE A 88 1.13 -8.69 2.94
C PHE A 88 2.53 -8.69 3.55
N VAL A 89 2.67 -8.08 4.73
CA VAL A 89 3.96 -7.88 5.43
C VAL A 89 4.38 -9.13 6.20
N ALA A 90 3.48 -9.73 6.97
CA ALA A 90 3.76 -10.95 7.72
C ALA A 90 3.92 -12.15 6.76
N GLN A 91 5.14 -12.32 6.26
CA GLN A 91 5.60 -13.50 5.53
C GLN A 91 6.23 -14.47 6.53
N GLY A 92 5.73 -15.70 6.55
CA GLY A 92 6.38 -16.76 7.32
C GLY A 92 7.78 -17.03 6.75
N ALA A 93 8.72 -17.48 7.58
CA ALA A 93 10.10 -17.76 7.16
C ALA A 93 10.22 -18.78 6.01
N TYR A 94 9.15 -19.54 5.73
CA TYR A 94 9.08 -20.55 4.68
C TYR A 94 8.13 -20.17 3.52
N ASP A 95 7.54 -18.97 3.57
CA ASP A 95 6.56 -18.52 2.57
C ASP A 95 7.31 -17.89 1.39
N THR A 96 7.43 -18.63 0.29
CA THR A 96 8.09 -18.14 -0.93
C THR A 96 7.06 -17.60 -1.90
N ARG A 97 6.82 -16.28 -1.84
CA ARG A 97 5.89 -15.61 -2.77
C ARG A 97 6.62 -15.08 -4.00
N ASN A 98 6.08 -15.41 -5.17
CA ASN A 98 6.53 -14.79 -6.40
C ASN A 98 5.93 -13.38 -6.57
N ILE A 99 6.52 -12.58 -7.44
CA ILE A 99 6.08 -11.19 -7.66
C ILE A 99 4.62 -11.10 -8.15
N PHE A 100 4.15 -12.05 -8.94
CA PHE A 100 2.77 -12.08 -9.45
C PHE A 100 1.76 -12.37 -8.34
N GLN A 101 2.06 -13.31 -7.43
CA GLN A 101 1.27 -13.63 -6.25
C GLN A 101 1.19 -12.43 -5.31
N SER A 102 2.31 -11.72 -5.10
CA SER A 102 2.31 -10.47 -4.33
C SER A 102 1.42 -9.40 -4.97
N LEU A 103 1.46 -9.26 -6.30
CA LEU A 103 0.57 -8.32 -6.99
C LEU A 103 -0.91 -8.74 -6.96
N ASP A 104 -1.22 -10.03 -7.01
CA ASP A 104 -2.59 -10.52 -6.88
C ASP A 104 -3.12 -10.33 -5.45
N LEU A 105 -2.26 -10.52 -4.44
CA LEU A 105 -2.59 -10.21 -3.05
C LEU A 105 -2.79 -8.70 -2.84
N ALA A 106 -1.95 -7.87 -3.46
CA ALA A 106 -2.12 -6.42 -3.46
C ALA A 106 -3.49 -6.01 -4.01
N TRP A 107 -3.92 -6.56 -5.15
CA TRP A 107 -5.26 -6.31 -5.69
C TRP A 107 -6.37 -6.76 -4.75
N THR A 108 -6.19 -7.90 -4.09
CA THR A 108 -7.15 -8.39 -3.09
C THR A 108 -7.32 -7.40 -1.92
N LEU A 109 -6.24 -6.73 -1.52
CA LEU A 109 -6.29 -5.68 -0.49
C LEU A 109 -6.90 -4.38 -1.02
N LEU A 110 -6.57 -3.99 -2.26
CA LEU A 110 -7.13 -2.78 -2.87
C LEU A 110 -8.64 -2.87 -3.11
N ARG A 111 -9.19 -4.07 -3.30
CA ARG A 111 -10.64 -4.33 -3.43
C ARG A 111 -11.45 -4.11 -2.15
N ILE A 112 -10.79 -3.87 -1.01
CA ILE A 112 -11.49 -3.41 0.21
C ILE A 112 -12.10 -2.03 -0.05
N PHE A 113 -11.43 -1.21 -0.86
CA PHE A 113 -11.91 0.11 -1.22
C PHE A 113 -12.82 0.04 -2.44
N PRO A 114 -13.88 0.85 -2.48
CA PRO A 114 -14.63 1.08 -3.70
C PRO A 114 -13.71 1.67 -4.78
N ARG A 115 -14.04 1.38 -6.03
CA ARG A 115 -13.22 1.73 -7.21
C ARG A 115 -12.93 3.23 -7.27
N GLU A 116 -13.89 4.03 -6.81
CA GLU A 116 -13.85 5.49 -6.80
C GLU A 116 -12.71 6.04 -5.93
N LEU A 117 -12.30 5.33 -4.87
CA LEU A 117 -11.22 5.76 -3.96
C LEU A 117 -9.81 5.38 -4.45
N LEU A 118 -9.70 4.62 -5.54
CA LEU A 118 -8.42 4.20 -6.12
C LEU A 118 -7.87 5.23 -7.10
N HIS A 119 -7.68 6.47 -6.64
CA HIS A 119 -7.34 7.63 -7.48
C HIS A 119 -5.98 7.56 -8.16
N ARG A 120 -5.03 6.77 -7.64
CA ARG A 120 -3.66 6.69 -8.17
C ARG A 120 -3.51 5.60 -9.24
N ILE A 121 -4.56 4.82 -9.50
CA ILE A 121 -4.57 3.78 -10.52
C ILE A 121 -5.36 4.29 -11.73
N PRO A 122 -4.78 4.28 -12.95
CA PRO A 122 -5.50 4.72 -14.13
C PRO A 122 -6.70 3.81 -14.42
N ALA A 123 -7.78 4.40 -14.94
CA ALA A 123 -9.04 3.69 -15.21
C ALA A 123 -8.84 2.42 -16.06
N LYS A 124 -7.95 2.48 -17.06
CA LYS A 124 -7.60 1.34 -17.93
C LYS A 124 -7.07 0.14 -17.14
N THR A 125 -6.27 0.39 -16.10
CA THR A 125 -5.73 -0.66 -15.23
C THR A 125 -6.81 -1.16 -14.27
N LEU A 126 -7.64 -0.27 -13.72
CA LEU A 126 -8.78 -0.66 -12.90
C LEU A 126 -9.75 -1.58 -13.66
N ASP A 127 -10.12 -1.24 -14.90
CA ASP A 127 -11.04 -2.05 -15.71
C ASP A 127 -10.54 -3.49 -15.93
N GLN A 128 -9.23 -3.69 -15.95
CA GLN A 128 -8.62 -4.99 -16.26
C GLN A 128 -8.40 -5.87 -15.02
N TYR A 129 -8.13 -5.26 -13.86
CA TYR A 129 -7.68 -6.00 -12.67
C TYR A 129 -8.61 -5.86 -11.46
N TYR A 130 -9.43 -4.80 -11.39
CA TYR A 130 -10.34 -4.57 -10.27
C TYR A 130 -11.48 -5.60 -10.24
N SER A 131 -12.20 -5.78 -11.36
CA SER A 131 -13.34 -6.71 -11.51
C SER A 131 -12.95 -8.18 -11.67
N ARG A 132 -11.65 -8.51 -11.53
CA ARG A 132 -11.20 -9.90 -11.56
C ARG A 132 -11.65 -10.54 -10.26
N ASP A 133 -12.84 -11.15 -10.27
CA ASP A 133 -13.35 -11.92 -9.14
C ASP A 133 -12.23 -12.83 -8.62
N ALA A 134 -12.03 -12.85 -7.31
CA ALA A 134 -11.18 -13.83 -6.64
C ALA A 134 -11.84 -15.23 -6.67
N SER A 135 -12.47 -15.59 -7.79
CA SER A 135 -13.09 -16.88 -8.06
C SER A 135 -12.11 -17.69 -8.90
N ASN A 136 -11.10 -18.26 -8.24
CA ASN A 136 -10.67 -19.63 -8.47
C ASN A 136 -9.81 -20.13 -7.31
#